data_AF-A0A382FJ57-F1
#
_entry.id   AF-A0A382FJ57-F1
#
_cell.length_a   1.000
_cell.length_b   1.000
_cell.length_c   1.000
_cell.angle_alpha   90.00
_cell.angle_beta   90.00
_cell.angle_gamma   90.00
#
_symmetry.space_group_name_H-M   'P 1'
#
loop_
_entity.id
_entity.type
_entity.pdbx_description
1 polymer ?
#
loop_
_entity_poly.entity_id
_entity_poly.type
_entity_poly.pdbx_seq_one_letter_code
_entity_poly.pdbx_strand_id
1 'polypeptide(L)'
;MLEGHFIDPADMYDRQQNKRVNDFVMVYCPKCHERVEFPIKHDKSDGSYFQAVNIPTEIALKMKWQDPIICEGCDAKLDLEAVYEKPQRVEIKVKLDCSEMPKGMDSWYDEHGRGYD
;
A
#
# COMPACT_ATOMS: atom_id res chain seq x y z
N MET A 1 -1.07 -6.61 21.22
CA MET A 1 -1.22 -7.44 20.00
C MET A 1 -2.71 -7.56 19.73
N LEU A 2 -3.24 -6.67 18.88
CA LEU A 2 -4.65 -6.67 18.48
C LEU A 2 -4.68 -6.61 16.96
N GLU A 3 -4.42 -7.76 16.34
CA GLU A 3 -4.75 -7.99 14.94
C GLU A 3 -5.91 -8.97 14.91
N GLY A 4 -7.07 -8.44 14.56
CA GLY A 4 -8.31 -9.19 14.50
C GLY A 4 -9.33 -8.35 13.74
N HIS A 5 -8.98 -7.91 12.54
CA HIS A 5 -10.00 -7.50 11.58
C HIS A 5 -10.76 -8.77 11.18
N PHE A 6 -11.86 -9.02 11.88
CA PHE A 6 -12.82 -10.05 11.52
C PHE A 6 -13.35 -9.72 10.13
N ILE A 7 -12.83 -10.43 9.13
CA ILE A 7 -13.43 -10.45 7.79
C ILE A 7 -14.73 -11.23 7.94
N ASP A 8 -15.86 -10.61 7.61
CA ASP A 8 -17.15 -11.27 7.66
C ASP A 8 -17.15 -12.45 6.68
N PRO A 9 -17.61 -13.66 7.06
CA PRO A 9 -17.74 -14.78 6.14
C PRO A 9 -18.58 -14.46 4.88
N ALA A 10 -19.49 -13.47 4.95
CA ALA A 10 -20.20 -12.97 3.76
C ALA A 10 -19.24 -12.27 2.77
N ASP A 11 -18.33 -11.43 3.26
CA ASP A 11 -17.31 -10.76 2.43
C ASP A 11 -16.36 -11.76 1.77
N MET A 12 -16.07 -12.87 2.45
CA MET A 12 -15.28 -13.97 1.90
C MET A 12 -16.01 -14.72 0.78
N TYR A 13 -17.32 -14.93 0.91
CA TYR A 13 -18.14 -15.62 -0.08
C TYR A 13 -18.29 -14.81 -1.37
N ASP A 14 -18.44 -13.50 -1.25
CA ASP A 14 -18.52 -12.58 -2.39
C ASP A 14 -17.19 -12.51 -3.16
N ARG A 15 -16.05 -12.58 -2.48
CA ARG A 15 -14.73 -12.69 -3.14
C ARG A 15 -14.56 -14.03 -3.87
N GLN A 16 -15.13 -15.12 -3.35
CA GLN A 16 -14.98 -16.47 -3.91
C GLN A 16 -15.84 -16.75 -5.13
N GLN A 17 -17.07 -16.23 -5.19
CA GLN A 17 -17.97 -16.47 -6.33
C GLN A 17 -17.59 -15.65 -7.57
N ASN A 18 -16.86 -14.57 -7.37
CA ASN A 18 -16.74 -13.51 -8.34
C ASN A 18 -15.40 -13.64 -9.08
N LYS A 19 -15.18 -14.80 -9.74
CA LYS A 19 -13.90 -15.23 -10.34
C LYS A 19 -13.39 -14.36 -11.52
N ARG A 20 -13.99 -13.18 -11.72
CA ARG A 20 -13.60 -12.11 -12.66
C ARG A 20 -13.95 -10.73 -12.08
N VAL A 21 -13.68 -10.48 -10.79
CA VAL A 21 -13.80 -9.12 -10.25
C VAL A 21 -12.69 -8.29 -10.87
N ASN A 22 -13.06 -7.25 -11.62
CA ASN A 22 -12.11 -6.21 -11.96
C ASN A 22 -11.75 -5.48 -10.66
N ASP A 23 -10.51 -5.05 -10.53
CA ASP A 23 -10.17 -4.15 -9.43
C ASP A 23 -10.77 -2.77 -9.74
N PHE A 24 -10.95 -1.94 -8.71
CA PHE A 24 -11.56 -0.62 -8.86
C PHE A 24 -10.59 0.46 -8.45
N VAL A 25 -10.58 1.57 -9.19
CA VAL A 25 -9.82 2.77 -8.81
C VAL A 25 -10.80 3.85 -8.38
N MET A 26 -10.52 4.44 -7.22
CA MET A 26 -11.26 5.55 -6.66
C MET A 26 -10.53 6.86 -6.94
N VAL A 27 -11.25 7.81 -7.56
CA VAL A 27 -10.83 9.20 -7.78
C VAL A 27 -11.88 10.16 -7.25
N TYR A 28 -11.50 11.42 -7.05
CA TYR A 28 -12.44 12.48 -6.73
C TYR A 28 -12.64 13.38 -7.94
N CYS A 29 -13.90 13.69 -8.26
CA CYS A 29 -14.21 14.62 -9.32
C CYS A 29 -13.66 16.02 -8.99
N PRO A 30 -12.90 16.67 -9.88
CA PRO A 30 -12.36 18.00 -9.62
C PRO A 30 -13.44 19.10 -9.58
N LYS A 31 -14.66 18.83 -10.09
CA LYS A 31 -15.76 19.79 -10.16
C LYS A 31 -16.68 19.75 -8.94
N CYS A 32 -17.17 18.57 -8.56
CA CYS A 32 -18.11 18.40 -7.44
C CYS A 32 -17.51 17.72 -6.21
N HIS A 33 -16.24 17.29 -6.27
CA HIS A 33 -15.56 16.55 -5.20
C HIS A 33 -16.21 15.22 -4.80
N GLU A 34 -17.17 14.72 -5.58
CA GLU A 34 -17.72 13.40 -5.35
C GLU A 34 -16.74 12.29 -5.72
N ARG A 35 -16.88 11.17 -5.02
CA ARG A 35 -16.11 9.95 -5.26
C ARG A 35 -16.62 9.28 -6.53
N VAL A 36 -15.72 9.05 -7.47
CA VAL A 36 -15.97 8.30 -8.71
C VAL A 36 -15.14 7.03 -8.67
N GLU A 37 -15.78 5.91 -8.95
CA GLU A 37 -15.16 4.59 -8.95
C GLU A 37 -15.30 3.99 -10.35
N PHE A 38 -14.20 3.45 -10.88
CA PHE A 38 -14.24 2.81 -12.18
C PHE A 38 -13.41 1.52 -12.18
N PRO A 39 -13.83 0.50 -12.94
CA PRO A 39 -13.13 -0.77 -13.00
C PRO A 39 -11.85 -0.66 -13.84
N ILE A 40 -10.80 -1.32 -13.36
CA ILE A 40 -9.52 -1.52 -14.05
C ILE A 40 -9.31 -3.00 -14.38
N LYS A 41 -8.72 -3.27 -15.54
CA LYS A 41 -8.39 -4.62 -16.01
C LYS A 41 -6.88 -4.85 -15.95
N HIS A 42 -6.47 -5.94 -15.31
CA HIS A 42 -5.10 -6.46 -15.31
C HIS A 42 -5.09 -7.96 -14.96
N ASP A 43 -3.97 -8.64 -15.19
CA ASP A 43 -3.86 -10.12 -15.06
C ASP A 43 -4.04 -10.66 -13.62
N LYS A 44 -3.95 -9.78 -12.61
CA LYS A 44 -3.95 -10.12 -11.18
C LYS A 44 -5.17 -9.54 -10.44
N SER A 45 -6.28 -9.29 -11.13
CA SER A 45 -7.45 -8.69 -10.51
C SER A 45 -8.08 -9.64 -9.49
N ASP A 46 -8.30 -9.15 -8.27
CA ASP A 46 -8.85 -9.88 -7.13
C ASP A 46 -10.09 -9.20 -6.51
N GLY A 47 -10.54 -8.09 -7.12
CA GLY A 47 -11.65 -7.28 -6.64
C GLY A 47 -11.24 -6.21 -5.64
N SER A 48 -9.95 -5.88 -5.58
CA SER A 48 -9.43 -4.84 -4.69
C SER A 48 -9.86 -3.44 -5.12
N TYR A 49 -9.92 -2.55 -4.13
CA TYR A 49 -10.16 -1.12 -4.33
C TYR A 49 -8.86 -0.37 -4.08
N PHE A 50 -8.43 0.42 -5.05
CA PHE A 50 -7.24 1.26 -4.96
C PHE A 50 -7.63 2.73 -5.00
N GLN A 51 -6.92 3.54 -4.23
CA GLN A 51 -6.95 4.99 -4.42
C GLN A 51 -5.97 5.35 -5.54
N ALA A 52 -6.32 6.30 -6.41
CA ALA A 52 -5.48 6.64 -7.57
C ALA A 52 -4.03 7.03 -7.24
N VAL A 53 -3.78 7.55 -6.03
CA VAL A 53 -2.43 7.93 -5.56
C VAL A 53 -1.62 6.76 -4.99
N ASN A 54 -2.25 5.61 -4.75
CA ASN A 54 -1.63 4.46 -4.08
C ASN A 54 -1.96 3.16 -4.82
N ILE A 55 -1.63 3.13 -6.11
CA ILE A 55 -1.72 1.92 -6.93
C ILE A 55 -0.35 1.24 -6.93
N PRO A 56 -0.25 -0.06 -6.57
CA PRO A 56 1.01 -0.79 -6.65
C PRO A 56 1.60 -0.74 -8.06
N THR A 57 2.92 -0.54 -8.16
CA THR A 57 3.62 -0.34 -9.45
C THR A 57 3.36 -1.47 -10.45
N GLU A 58 3.27 -2.72 -9.98
CA GLU A 58 2.98 -3.89 -10.83
C GLU A 58 1.62 -3.80 -11.53
N ILE A 59 0.62 -3.20 -10.85
CA ILE A 59 -0.73 -2.99 -11.35
C ILE A 59 -0.75 -1.74 -12.24
N ALA A 60 -0.18 -0.64 -11.75
CA ALA A 60 -0.17 0.65 -12.46
C ALA A 60 0.40 0.55 -13.88
N LEU A 61 1.45 -0.25 -14.09
CA LEU A 61 2.08 -0.43 -15.41
C LEU A 61 1.25 -1.26 -16.40
N LYS A 62 0.28 -2.05 -15.93
CA LYS A 62 -0.49 -3.01 -16.73
C LYS A 62 -1.98 -2.73 -16.77
N MET A 63 -2.46 -1.87 -15.88
CA MET A 63 -3.88 -1.55 -15.76
C MET A 63 -4.39 -0.87 -17.03
N LYS A 64 -5.60 -1.24 -17.42
CA LYS A 64 -6.37 -0.57 -18.46
C LYS A 64 -7.73 -0.22 -17.91
N TRP A 65 -8.18 1.01 -18.11
CA TRP A 65 -9.56 1.43 -17.84
C TRP A 65 -10.29 1.64 -19.16
N GLN A 66 -11.61 1.80 -19.08
CA GLN A 66 -12.47 2.02 -20.24
C GLN A 66 -13.04 3.44 -20.19
N ASP A 67 -12.74 4.22 -21.23
CA ASP A 67 -13.33 5.54 -21.44
C ASP A 67 -14.69 5.43 -22.14
N PRO A 68 -15.65 6.34 -21.90
CA PRO A 68 -15.55 7.52 -21.04
C PRO A 68 -15.88 7.22 -19.57
N ILE A 69 -15.16 7.88 -18.65
CA ILE A 69 -15.51 7.89 -17.22
C ILE A 69 -16.36 9.14 -16.95
N ILE A 70 -17.54 8.92 -16.39
CA ILE A 70 -18.52 9.98 -16.12
C ILE A 70 -18.71 10.09 -14.62
N CYS A 71 -18.66 11.31 -14.09
CA CYS A 71 -19.01 11.58 -12.71
C CYS A 71 -20.52 11.64 -12.54
N GLU A 72 -21.10 10.75 -11.73
CA GLU A 72 -22.55 10.67 -11.50
C GLU A 72 -23.13 11.91 -10.80
N GLY A 73 -22.32 12.63 -10.01
CA GLY A 73 -22.79 13.83 -9.30
C GLY A 73 -22.97 15.08 -10.15
N CYS A 74 -22.23 15.20 -11.25
CA CYS A 74 -22.22 16.42 -12.05
C CYS A 74 -22.22 16.20 -13.57
N ASP A 75 -22.42 14.94 -14.00
CA ASP A 75 -22.41 14.45 -15.38
C ASP A 75 -21.19 14.91 -16.19
N ALA A 76 -20.10 15.26 -15.51
CA ALA A 76 -18.87 15.67 -16.16
C ALA A 76 -18.10 14.44 -16.65
N LYS A 77 -17.66 14.49 -17.90
CA LYS A 77 -16.69 13.53 -18.43
C LYS A 77 -15.32 13.81 -17.82
N LEU A 78 -14.71 12.79 -17.22
CA LEU A 78 -13.37 12.83 -16.66
C LEU A 78 -12.41 12.20 -17.68
N ASP A 79 -11.44 12.97 -18.15
CA ASP A 79 -10.30 12.43 -18.90
C ASP A 79 -9.19 12.08 -17.91
N LEU A 80 -8.76 10.83 -17.93
CA LEU A 80 -7.70 10.32 -17.05
C LEU A 80 -6.37 10.24 -17.79
N GLU A 81 -5.30 10.68 -17.12
CA GLU A 81 -3.92 10.52 -17.56
C GLU A 81 -3.12 9.81 -16.48
N ALA A 82 -2.41 8.74 -16.84
CA ALA A 82 -1.52 8.04 -15.92
C ALA A 82 -0.15 8.73 -15.88
N VAL A 83 0.14 9.41 -14.77
CA VAL A 83 1.46 9.98 -14.48
C VAL A 83 2.21 9.04 -13.54
N TYR A 84 3.34 8.51 -13.99
CA TYR A 84 4.16 7.61 -13.20
C TYR A 84 5.30 8.38 -12.51
N GLU A 85 5.13 8.71 -11.24
CA GLU A 85 6.21 9.23 -10.41
C GLU A 85 7.02 8.07 -9.81
N LYS A 86 8.34 8.07 -9.98
CA LYS A 86 9.22 7.09 -9.32
C LYS A 86 9.35 7.49 -7.84
N PRO A 87 8.96 6.64 -6.88
CA PRO A 87 9.22 6.94 -5.47
C PRO A 87 10.73 7.06 -5.25
N GLN A 88 11.17 8.10 -4.52
CA GLN A 88 12.56 8.24 -4.13
C GLN A 88 12.97 7.00 -3.31
N ARG A 89 14.08 6.37 -3.69
CA ARG A 89 14.63 5.20 -3.00
C ARG A 89 15.00 5.59 -1.56
N VAL A 90 14.23 5.16 -0.58
CA VAL A 90 14.56 5.32 0.84
C VAL A 90 15.38 4.11 1.29
N GLU A 91 16.68 4.28 1.51
CA GLU A 91 17.49 3.28 2.21
C GLU A 91 17.30 3.43 3.72
N ILE A 92 16.55 2.52 4.32
CA ILE A 92 16.41 2.45 5.78
C ILE A 92 17.58 1.61 6.33
N LYS A 93 18.50 2.27 7.05
CA LYS A 93 19.58 1.61 7.79
C LYS A 93 19.16 1.47 9.24
N VAL A 94 18.86 0.25 9.65
CA VAL A 94 18.55 -0.07 11.06
C VAL A 94 19.85 -0.34 11.80
N LYS A 95 20.04 0.29 12.96
CA LYS A 95 21.10 -0.02 13.91
C LYS A 95 20.47 -0.43 15.23
N LEU A 96 21.12 -1.35 15.94
CA LEU A 96 20.76 -1.66 17.32
C LEU A 96 21.05 -0.43 18.20
N ASP A 97 20.06 -0.02 18.98
CA ASP A 97 20.26 0.97 20.02
C ASP A 97 20.92 0.28 21.23
N CYS A 98 22.22 0.49 21.37
CA CYS A 98 23.00 -0.09 22.47
C CYS A 98 23.04 0.85 23.70
N SER A 99 22.29 1.95 23.70
CA SER A 99 22.38 2.98 24.75
C SER A 99 21.98 2.47 26.14
N GLU A 100 21.09 1.48 26.20
CA GLU A 100 20.63 0.84 27.44
C GLU A 100 21.16 -0.60 27.60
N MET A 101 22.10 -1.03 26.76
CA MET A 101 22.68 -2.35 26.91
C MET A 101 23.57 -2.39 28.16
N PRO A 102 23.41 -3.40 29.03
CA PRO A 102 24.30 -3.56 30.16
C PRO A 102 25.73 -3.73 29.65
N LYS A 103 26.71 -3.19 30.39
CA LYS A 103 28.12 -3.38 30.05
C LYS A 103 28.38 -4.87 29.88
N GLY A 104 28.86 -5.25 28.70
CA GLY A 104 29.18 -6.63 28.36
C GLY A 104 30.35 -7.16 29.19
N MET A 105 30.73 -8.40 28.93
CA MET A 105 31.83 -9.07 29.64
C MET A 105 33.18 -8.34 29.49
N ASP A 106 33.33 -7.46 28.50
CA ASP A 106 34.51 -6.59 28.32
C ASP A 106 34.76 -5.67 29.51
N SER A 107 33.71 -5.17 30.18
CA SER A 107 33.90 -4.31 31.37
C SER A 107 34.50 -5.06 32.55
N TRP A 108 34.36 -6.39 32.59
CA TRP A 108 35.00 -7.20 33.62
C TRP A 108 36.52 -7.19 33.45
N TYR A 109 37.03 -7.21 32.21
CA TYR A 109 38.46 -7.11 31.93
C TYR A 109 39.04 -5.72 32.20
N ASP A 110 38.26 -4.65 31.99
CA ASP A 110 38.68 -3.28 32.34
C ASP A 110 38.80 -3.07 33.86
N GLU A 111 37.90 -3.69 34.64
CA GLU A 111 37.87 -3.57 36.11
C GLU A 111 38.81 -4.56 36.83
N HIS A 112 38.97 -5.78 36.30
CA HIS A 112 39.68 -6.88 36.98
C HIS A 112 40.89 -7.43 36.21
N GLY A 113 41.11 -7.02 34.95
CA GLY A 113 42.19 -7.52 34.09
C GLY A 113 43.57 -6.90 34.32
N ARG A 114 43.75 -6.04 35.33
CA ARG A 114 45.08 -5.51 35.69
C ARG A 114 45.84 -6.53 36.52
N GLY A 115 46.61 -7.40 35.86
CA GLY A 115 47.39 -8.39 36.61
C GLY A 115 48.41 -9.24 35.88
N TYR A 116 48.83 -8.91 34.64
CA TYR A 116 49.96 -9.58 34.01
C TYR A 116 50.81 -8.61 33.17
N ASP A 117 51.54 -7.73 33.87
CA ASP A 117 52.80 -7.14 33.39
C ASP A 117 53.94 -7.68 34.26
#